data_AF-A0A5V2QUQ9-F1
#
_entry.id   AF-A0A5V2QUQ9-F1
#
_cell.length_a   1.000
_cell.length_b   1.000
_cell.length_c   1.000
_cell.angle_alpha   90.00
_cell.angle_beta   90.00
_cell.angle_gamma   90.00
#
_symmetry.space_group_name_H-M   'P 1'
#
loop_
_entity.id
_entity.type
_entity.pdbx_description
1 polymer ?
#
loop_
_entity_poly.entity_id
_entity_poly.type
_entity_poly.pdbx_seq_one_letter_code
_entity_poly.pdbx_strand_id
1 'polypeptide(L)'
;MFALADVNSFYASCEKVFRPDLRDRPVVVLSNNDGCVIARSAEAKRLGIKMGVPWFQLKSVKFPEPVIAFSSNYALYASMSNRVMVHLEALAPRVEQYSIDEMFLDIRGIDSCIDFEDFGRQLREHVRNGTGLTIGVGMGPTKTLAKSAQWASKEWSQFGGVLALTPGNPRRTEKLLSLQPVEEIWGVGRRISKKLNTMGITTALQLARA
;
A
#
# COMPACT_ATOMS: atom_id res chain seq x y z
N MET A 1 -2.42 -2.12 -19.56
CA MET A 1 -1.50 -2.54 -18.49
C MET A 1 -1.36 -1.40 -17.53
N PHE A 2 -1.54 -1.63 -16.24
CA PHE A 2 -1.54 -0.61 -15.20
C PHE A 2 -0.59 -0.99 -14.08
N ALA A 3 0.05 -0.01 -13.46
CA ALA A 3 0.69 -0.16 -12.15
C ALA A 3 -0.09 0.61 -11.08
N LEU A 4 -0.05 0.13 -9.85
CA LEU A 4 -0.42 0.88 -8.65
C LEU A 4 0.85 1.10 -7.84
N ALA A 5 1.21 2.36 -7.65
CA ALA A 5 2.19 2.77 -6.64
C ALA A 5 1.44 3.14 -5.35
N ASP A 6 1.83 2.57 -4.23
CA ASP A 6 1.22 2.80 -2.91
C ASP A 6 2.31 3.03 -1.86
N VAL A 7 2.26 4.14 -1.14
CA VAL A 7 3.26 4.51 -0.14
C VAL A 7 3.08 3.73 1.17
N ASN A 8 4.13 3.02 1.58
CA ASN A 8 4.10 2.21 2.79
C ASN A 8 3.89 3.06 4.06
N SER A 9 2.84 2.75 4.81
CA SER A 9 2.53 3.40 6.09
C SER A 9 2.54 4.94 6.01
N PHE A 10 1.96 5.49 4.94
CA PHE A 10 2.17 6.86 4.46
C PHE A 10 2.34 7.94 5.54
N TYR A 11 1.31 8.26 6.33
CA TYR A 11 1.42 9.36 7.31
C TYR A 11 2.51 9.11 8.36
N ALA A 12 2.65 7.88 8.86
CA ALA A 12 3.71 7.55 9.81
C ALA A 12 5.10 7.65 9.16
N SER A 13 5.22 7.33 7.88
CA SER A 13 6.46 7.49 7.11
C SER A 13 6.78 8.97 6.84
N CYS A 14 5.79 9.82 6.60
CA CYS A 14 5.95 11.27 6.47
C CYS A 14 6.51 11.91 7.76
N GLU A 15 6.03 11.49 8.94
CA GLU A 15 6.57 11.99 10.22
C GLU A 15 8.02 11.50 10.47
N LYS A 16 8.37 10.32 9.96
CA LYS A 16 9.72 9.74 10.11
C LYS A 16 10.74 10.28 9.11
N VAL A 17 10.31 10.76 7.95
CA VAL A 17 11.22 11.05 6.82
C VAL A 17 12.25 12.14 7.13
N PHE A 18 11.86 13.14 7.92
CA PHE A 18 12.73 14.23 8.37
C PHE A 18 13.30 14.01 9.78
N ARG A 19 13.10 12.82 10.36
CA ARG A 19 13.46 12.49 11.74
C ARG A 19 14.25 11.18 11.81
N PRO A 20 15.57 11.22 11.55
CA PRO A 20 16.42 10.03 11.58
C PRO A 20 16.38 9.29 12.92
N ASP A 21 16.16 10.01 14.02
CA ASP A 21 15.99 9.46 15.37
C ASP A 21 14.74 8.57 15.53
N LEU A 22 13.76 8.69 14.61
CA LEU A 22 12.54 7.91 14.61
C LEU A 22 12.58 6.69 13.68
N ARG A 23 13.69 6.46 12.96
CA ARG A 23 13.80 5.45 11.88
C ARG A 23 13.30 4.06 12.29
N ASP A 24 13.69 3.61 13.48
CA ASP A 24 13.35 2.27 13.99
C ASP A 24 12.38 2.34 15.19
N ARG A 25 11.70 3.47 15.38
CA ARG A 25 10.78 3.71 16.50
C ARG A 25 9.32 3.41 16.13
N PRO A 26 8.50 2.91 17.07
CA PRO A 26 7.04 2.80 16.90
C PRO A 26 6.40 4.18 16.81
N VAL A 27 5.98 4.53 15.60
CA VAL A 27 5.24 5.76 15.32
C VAL A 27 3.78 5.44 14.96
N VAL A 28 2.86 6.20 15.56
CA VAL A 28 1.43 6.25 15.20
C VAL A 28 1.03 7.69 14.88
N VAL A 29 0.08 7.84 13.94
CA VAL A 29 -0.55 9.13 13.64
C VAL A 29 -2.01 9.06 14.06
N LEU A 30 -2.48 10.09 14.75
CA LEU A 30 -3.83 10.21 15.27
C LEU A 30 -4.70 11.07 14.36
N SER A 31 -6.01 10.86 14.41
CA SER A 31 -7.02 11.66 13.70
C SER A 31 -7.09 13.09 14.24
N ASN A 32 -7.95 13.91 13.62
CA ASN A 32 -8.34 15.21 14.18
C ASN A 32 -8.76 15.06 15.65
N ASN A 33 -8.32 16.01 16.48
CA ASN A 33 -8.54 16.02 17.92
C ASN A 33 -8.02 14.75 18.64
N ASP A 34 -7.06 14.04 18.04
CA ASP A 34 -6.40 12.86 18.59
C ASP A 34 -7.38 11.74 19.00
N GLY A 35 -8.48 11.58 18.26
CA GLY A 35 -9.54 10.63 18.57
C GLY A 35 -9.11 9.16 18.45
N CYS A 36 -8.53 8.78 17.32
CA CYS A 36 -8.10 7.41 17.05
C CYS A 36 -6.85 7.31 16.18
N VAL A 37 -6.22 6.14 16.17
CA VAL A 37 -5.05 5.86 15.34
C VAL A 37 -5.46 5.68 13.87
N ILE A 38 -4.92 6.52 12.98
CA ILE A 38 -5.21 6.53 11.55
C ILE A 38 -4.04 6.07 10.67
N ALA A 39 -2.81 6.08 11.19
CA ALA A 39 -1.66 5.46 10.52
C ALA A 39 -0.67 4.88 11.52
N ARG A 40 0.07 3.86 11.08
CA ARG A 40 0.96 3.06 11.93
C ARG A 40 2.20 2.65 11.16
N SER A 41 3.36 2.92 11.73
CA SER A 41 4.65 2.37 11.29
C SER A 41 4.68 0.84 11.38
N ALA A 42 5.65 0.20 10.72
CA ALA A 42 5.81 -1.25 10.80
C ALA A 42 6.11 -1.69 12.25
N GLU A 43 6.89 -0.90 12.97
CA GLU A 43 7.21 -1.04 14.39
C GLU A 43 5.92 -1.06 15.23
N ALA A 44 5.05 -0.05 15.06
CA ALA A 44 3.78 0.02 15.79
C ALA A 44 2.83 -1.14 15.45
N LYS A 45 2.84 -1.65 14.21
CA LYS A 45 2.07 -2.85 13.83
C LYS A 45 2.56 -4.11 14.57
N ARG A 46 3.88 -4.27 14.73
CA ARG A 46 4.47 -5.40 15.48
C ARG A 46 4.07 -5.40 16.96
N LEU A 47 3.80 -4.22 17.53
CA LEU A 47 3.25 -4.07 18.88
C LEU A 47 1.75 -4.41 18.98
N GLY A 48 1.10 -4.84 17.90
CA GLY A 48 -0.31 -5.23 17.88
C GLY A 48 -1.29 -4.05 17.86
N ILE A 49 -0.81 -2.82 17.63
CA ILE A 49 -1.66 -1.63 17.56
C ILE A 49 -2.52 -1.72 16.30
N LYS A 50 -3.86 -1.71 16.46
CA LYS A 50 -4.83 -1.87 15.37
C LYS A 50 -5.23 -0.53 14.74
N MET A 51 -5.82 -0.56 13.53
CA MET A 51 -6.34 0.66 12.89
C MET A 51 -7.59 1.14 13.62
N GLY A 52 -7.79 2.44 13.71
CA GLY A 52 -9.02 3.04 14.22
C GLY A 52 -9.25 2.81 15.71
N VAL A 53 -8.28 2.23 16.44
CA VAL A 53 -8.36 2.10 17.89
C VAL A 53 -8.35 3.50 18.52
N PRO A 54 -9.29 3.80 19.44
CA PRO A 54 -9.32 5.08 20.12
C PRO A 54 -8.04 5.34 20.92
N TRP A 55 -7.48 6.54 20.81
CA TRP A 55 -6.20 6.86 21.44
C TRP A 55 -6.25 6.75 22.97
N PHE A 56 -7.39 7.09 23.58
CA PHE A 56 -7.56 6.99 25.03
C PHE A 56 -7.39 5.56 25.57
N GLN A 57 -7.65 4.54 24.74
CA GLN A 57 -7.45 3.14 25.13
C GLN A 57 -5.97 2.74 25.08
N LEU A 58 -5.16 3.42 24.27
CA LEU A 58 -3.74 3.12 24.09
C LEU A 58 -2.81 3.95 24.95
N LYS A 59 -3.16 5.21 25.24
CA LYS A 59 -2.26 6.16 25.90
C LYS A 59 -1.79 5.73 27.30
N SER A 60 -2.55 4.83 27.94
CA SER A 60 -2.23 4.27 29.26
C SER A 60 -1.67 2.84 29.19
N VAL A 61 -1.60 2.24 27.99
CA VAL A 61 -1.07 0.89 27.79
C VAL A 61 0.46 0.93 27.86
N LYS A 62 1.03 0.00 28.63
CA LYS A 62 2.48 -0.18 28.67
C LYS A 62 2.91 -1.09 27.51
N PHE A 63 3.71 -0.53 26.60
CA PHE A 63 4.36 -1.27 25.53
C PHE A 63 5.81 -1.58 25.92
N PRO A 64 6.43 -2.64 25.35
CA PRO A 64 7.86 -2.94 25.56
C PRO A 64 8.79 -1.80 25.16
N GLU A 65 8.38 -0.99 24.18
CA GLU A 65 9.08 0.20 23.70
C GLU A 65 8.13 1.40 23.61
N PRO A 66 8.61 2.63 23.87
CA PRO A 66 7.76 3.82 23.82
C PRO A 66 7.16 4.06 22.42
N VAL A 67 5.83 4.14 22.37
CA VAL A 67 5.08 4.52 21.17
C VAL A 67 5.02 6.04 21.05
N ILE A 68 5.44 6.54 19.90
CA ILE A 68 5.49 7.96 19.58
C ILE A 68 4.25 8.31 18.76
N ALA A 69 3.44 9.22 19.29
CA ALA A 69 2.20 9.64 18.65
C ALA A 69 2.34 11.04 18.07
N PHE A 70 1.82 11.24 16.86
CA PHE A 70 1.69 12.54 16.22
C PHE A 70 0.21 12.83 15.95
N SER A 71 -0.22 14.07 16.20
CA SER A 71 -1.48 14.57 15.65
C SER A 71 -1.35 14.69 14.12
N SER A 72 -2.45 14.52 13.39
CA SER A 72 -2.45 14.58 11.93
C SER A 72 -1.95 15.94 11.38
N ASN A 73 -0.94 15.90 10.51
CA ASN A 73 -0.44 17.06 9.75
C ASN A 73 -0.75 16.94 8.25
N TYR A 74 -1.98 17.28 7.84
CA TYR A 74 -2.40 17.10 6.45
C TYR A 74 -1.66 17.97 5.44
N ALA A 75 -1.14 19.13 5.85
CA ALA A 75 -0.33 19.98 4.97
C ALA A 75 0.99 19.28 4.59
N LEU A 76 1.66 18.67 5.58
CA LEU A 76 2.82 17.82 5.34
C LEU A 76 2.46 16.63 4.43
N TYR A 77 1.36 15.93 4.73
CA TYR A 77 0.97 14.74 3.98
C TYR A 77 0.63 15.06 2.53
N ALA A 78 -0.09 16.16 2.26
CA ALA A 78 -0.35 16.63 0.91
C ALA A 78 0.94 17.02 0.17
N SER A 79 1.84 17.75 0.84
CA SER A 79 3.15 18.10 0.26
C SER A 79 3.96 16.85 -0.11
N MET A 80 3.99 15.83 0.75
CA MET A 80 4.73 14.60 0.49
C MET A 80 4.09 13.75 -0.62
N SER A 81 2.76 13.67 -0.66
CA SER A 81 2.01 13.03 -1.75
C SER A 81 2.35 13.66 -3.10
N ASN A 82 2.34 14.99 -3.18
CA ASN A 82 2.66 15.71 -4.41
C ASN A 82 4.11 15.45 -4.86
N ARG A 83 5.05 15.36 -3.93
CA ARG A 83 6.45 14.98 -4.27
C ARG A 83 6.53 13.57 -4.84
N VAL A 84 5.84 12.60 -4.24
CA VAL A 84 5.77 11.23 -4.79
C VAL A 84 5.19 11.25 -6.20
N MET A 85 4.09 11.99 -6.43
CA MET A 85 3.46 12.12 -7.75
C MET A 85 4.43 12.65 -8.80
N VAL A 86 5.16 13.74 -8.51
CA VAL A 86 6.17 14.32 -9.42
C VAL A 86 7.25 13.30 -9.79
N HIS A 87 7.71 12.49 -8.84
CA HIS A 87 8.69 11.44 -9.11
C HIS A 87 8.13 10.29 -9.96
N LEU A 88 6.86 9.96 -9.81
CA LEU A 88 6.21 8.94 -10.66
C LEU A 88 6.00 9.47 -12.09
N GLU A 89 5.58 10.73 -12.24
CA GLU A 89 5.39 11.39 -13.54
C GLU A 89 6.69 11.52 -14.34
N ALA A 90 7.84 11.59 -13.67
CA ALA A 90 9.13 11.60 -14.33
C ALA A 90 9.48 10.27 -15.04
N LEU A 91 8.87 9.15 -14.63
CA LEU A 91 9.19 7.82 -15.15
C LEU A 91 8.04 7.15 -15.92
N ALA A 92 6.81 7.62 -15.75
CA ALA A 92 5.64 7.01 -16.36
C ALA A 92 4.89 7.97 -17.29
N PRO A 93 4.41 7.50 -18.46
CA PRO A 93 3.72 8.35 -19.42
C PRO A 93 2.46 9.05 -18.89
N ARG A 94 1.77 8.40 -17.95
CA ARG A 94 0.56 8.95 -17.33
C ARG A 94 0.39 8.43 -15.92
N VAL A 95 0.10 9.35 -15.00
CA VAL A 95 -0.18 9.08 -13.59
C VAL A 95 -1.57 9.62 -13.26
N GLU A 96 -2.33 8.86 -12.47
CA GLU A 96 -3.65 9.21 -11.97
C GLU A 96 -3.64 9.03 -10.45
N GLN A 97 -3.83 10.13 -9.71
CA GLN A 97 -3.95 10.07 -8.26
C GLN A 97 -5.31 9.45 -7.87
N TYR A 98 -5.27 8.37 -7.09
CA TYR A 98 -6.46 7.70 -6.57
C TYR A 98 -6.75 8.08 -5.11
N SER A 99 -5.70 8.17 -4.29
CA SER A 99 -5.76 8.66 -2.92
C SER A 99 -4.52 9.50 -2.59
N ILE A 100 -4.37 9.91 -1.33
CA ILE A 100 -3.20 10.65 -0.86
C ILE A 100 -1.91 9.81 -0.89
N ASP A 101 -2.02 8.49 -0.91
CA ASP A 101 -0.90 7.55 -0.86
C ASP A 101 -0.88 6.55 -2.02
N GLU A 102 -1.90 6.55 -2.88
CA GLU A 102 -2.04 5.63 -4.01
C GLU A 102 -2.17 6.37 -5.35
N MET A 103 -1.36 5.95 -6.32
CA MET A 103 -1.39 6.45 -7.68
C MET A 103 -1.45 5.29 -8.67
N PHE A 104 -2.34 5.38 -9.66
CA PHE A 104 -2.33 4.49 -10.82
C PHE A 104 -1.44 5.05 -11.92
N LEU A 105 -0.70 4.18 -12.59
CA LEU A 105 0.16 4.53 -13.71
C LEU A 105 -0.31 3.75 -14.94
N ASP A 106 -0.42 4.43 -16.08
CA ASP A 106 -0.59 3.76 -17.38
C ASP A 106 0.79 3.41 -17.93
N ILE A 107 1.07 2.12 -18.00
CA ILE A 107 2.39 1.57 -18.33
C ILE A 107 2.34 0.73 -19.61
N ARG A 108 1.34 0.96 -20.46
CA ARG A 108 1.24 0.28 -21.76
C ARG A 108 2.48 0.59 -22.60
N GLY A 109 3.15 -0.46 -23.10
CA GLY A 109 4.34 -0.35 -23.95
C GLY A 109 5.66 -0.22 -23.20
N ILE A 110 5.67 -0.16 -21.86
CA ILE A 110 6.91 -0.07 -21.08
C ILE A 110 7.80 -1.31 -21.26
N ASP A 111 7.18 -2.46 -21.54
CA ASP A 111 7.80 -3.75 -21.82
C ASP A 111 8.63 -3.79 -23.11
N SER A 112 8.47 -2.79 -23.97
CA SER A 112 9.37 -2.59 -25.12
C SER A 112 10.73 -2.02 -24.72
N CYS A 113 10.86 -1.48 -23.50
CA CYS A 113 12.05 -0.80 -23.01
C CYS A 113 12.68 -1.50 -21.79
N ILE A 114 11.86 -2.05 -20.89
CA ILE A 114 12.29 -2.61 -19.61
C ILE A 114 11.26 -3.64 -19.12
N ASP A 115 11.72 -4.69 -18.44
CA ASP A 115 10.80 -5.63 -17.78
C ASP A 115 9.92 -4.93 -16.74
N PHE A 116 8.67 -5.39 -16.59
CA PHE A 116 7.71 -4.77 -15.68
C PHE A 116 8.19 -4.73 -14.22
N GLU A 117 8.79 -5.80 -13.71
CA GLU A 117 9.24 -5.82 -12.32
C GLU A 117 10.53 -4.99 -12.13
N ASP A 118 11.39 -4.92 -13.15
CA ASP A 118 12.54 -4.00 -13.14
C ASP A 118 12.10 -2.53 -13.16
N PHE A 119 11.08 -2.19 -13.96
CA PHE A 119 10.46 -0.87 -13.92
C PHE A 119 9.86 -0.57 -12.54
N GLY A 120 9.19 -1.53 -11.93
CA GLY A 120 8.66 -1.39 -10.57
C GLY A 120 9.74 -1.14 -9.52
N ARG A 121 10.90 -1.80 -9.62
CA ARG A 121 12.07 -1.56 -8.77
C ARG A 121 12.65 -0.16 -9.00
N GLN A 122 12.76 0.26 -10.26
CA GLN A 122 13.21 1.61 -10.63
C GLN A 122 12.32 2.70 -10.05
N LEU A 123 10.98 2.55 -10.14
CA LEU A 123 10.02 3.47 -9.54
C LEU A 123 10.24 3.59 -8.03
N ARG A 124 10.42 2.45 -7.34
CA ARG A 124 10.66 2.41 -5.90
C ARG A 124 11.93 3.15 -5.51
N GLU A 125 13.03 2.90 -6.21
CA GLU A 125 14.30 3.55 -5.93
C GLU A 125 14.25 5.05 -6.23
N HIS A 126 13.65 5.45 -7.35
CA HIS A 126 13.53 6.85 -7.72
C HIS A 126 12.70 7.65 -6.71
N VAL A 127 11.54 7.12 -6.31
CA VAL A 127 10.70 7.74 -5.27
C VAL A 127 11.43 7.77 -3.93
N ARG A 128 12.12 6.69 -3.54
CA ARG A 128 12.86 6.63 -2.27
C ARG A 128 14.01 7.63 -2.24
N ASN A 129 14.76 7.76 -3.31
CA ASN A 129 15.89 8.69 -3.38
C ASN A 129 15.43 10.15 -3.38
N GLY A 130 14.30 10.45 -4.04
CA GLY A 130 13.76 11.81 -4.12
C GLY A 130 12.97 12.26 -2.90
N THR A 131 12.30 11.32 -2.21
CA THR A 131 11.35 11.66 -1.14
C THR A 131 11.71 11.08 0.23
N GLY A 132 12.57 10.06 0.29
CA GLY A 132 12.80 9.25 1.50
C GLY A 132 11.68 8.24 1.80
N LEU A 133 10.57 8.25 1.04
CA LEU A 133 9.44 7.34 1.22
C LEU A 133 9.61 6.07 0.40
N THR A 134 9.11 4.94 0.92
CA THR A 134 9.12 3.66 0.21
C THR A 134 7.72 3.34 -0.30
N ILE A 135 7.59 3.01 -1.59
CA ILE A 135 6.34 2.55 -2.20
C ILE A 135 6.36 1.04 -2.43
N GLY A 136 5.19 0.40 -2.45
CA GLY A 136 4.95 -0.90 -3.09
C GLY A 136 4.40 -0.70 -4.50
N VAL A 137 4.73 -1.61 -5.42
CA VAL A 137 4.29 -1.51 -6.83
C VAL A 137 3.66 -2.82 -7.28
N GLY A 138 2.36 -2.79 -7.57
CA GLY A 138 1.66 -3.93 -8.19
C GLY A 138 1.25 -3.61 -9.61
N MET A 139 1.37 -4.55 -10.53
CA MET A 139 1.00 -4.35 -11.93
C MET A 139 0.00 -5.40 -12.41
N GLY A 140 -0.99 -4.98 -13.19
CA GLY A 140 -2.03 -5.85 -13.73
C GLY A 140 -2.66 -5.30 -15.02
N PRO A 141 -3.28 -6.15 -15.86
CA PRO A 141 -3.91 -5.71 -17.11
C PRO A 141 -5.10 -4.78 -16.84
N THR A 142 -5.67 -4.85 -15.64
CA THR A 142 -6.72 -3.96 -15.12
C THR A 142 -6.26 -3.29 -13.82
N LYS A 143 -6.88 -2.17 -13.45
CA LYS A 143 -6.63 -1.50 -12.16
C LYS A 143 -6.90 -2.43 -10.97
N THR A 144 -7.95 -3.25 -11.02
CA THR A 144 -8.26 -4.24 -9.97
C THR A 144 -7.14 -5.27 -9.80
N LEU A 145 -6.61 -5.82 -10.89
CA LEU A 145 -5.50 -6.76 -10.82
C LEU A 145 -4.19 -6.09 -10.39
N ALA A 146 -3.97 -4.82 -10.74
CA ALA A 146 -2.84 -4.06 -10.21
C ALA A 146 -2.93 -3.88 -8.68
N LYS A 147 -4.13 -3.62 -8.13
CA LYS A 147 -4.35 -3.59 -6.68
C LYS A 147 -4.16 -4.96 -6.03
N SER A 148 -4.66 -6.04 -6.63
CA SER A 148 -4.41 -7.41 -6.14
C SER A 148 -2.91 -7.77 -6.14
N ALA A 149 -2.18 -7.40 -7.19
CA ALA A 149 -0.74 -7.60 -7.27
C ALA A 149 0.00 -6.79 -6.20
N GLN A 150 -0.44 -5.55 -5.94
CA GLN A 150 0.16 -4.70 -4.94
C GLN A 150 -0.06 -5.25 -3.53
N TRP A 151 -1.28 -5.70 -3.22
CA TRP A 151 -1.61 -6.36 -1.96
C TRP A 151 -0.67 -7.55 -1.72
N ALA A 152 -0.55 -8.43 -2.73
CA ALA A 152 0.32 -9.60 -2.67
C ALA A 152 1.80 -9.23 -2.51
N SER A 153 2.27 -8.16 -3.14
CA SER A 153 3.65 -7.69 -3.00
C SER A 153 3.97 -7.20 -1.58
N LYS A 154 2.97 -6.72 -0.84
CA LYS A 154 3.08 -6.32 0.58
C LYS A 154 2.98 -7.53 1.50
N GLU A 155 2.08 -8.46 1.21
CA GLU A 155 1.83 -9.64 2.06
C GLU A 155 2.96 -10.66 1.96
N TRP A 156 3.52 -10.86 0.78
CA TRP A 156 4.51 -11.91 0.52
C TRP A 156 5.90 -11.31 0.27
N SER A 157 6.76 -11.40 1.28
CA SER A 157 8.10 -10.80 1.32
C SER A 157 9.01 -11.19 0.14
N GLN A 158 8.80 -12.37 -0.44
CA GLN A 158 9.57 -12.87 -1.59
C GLN A 158 9.51 -11.96 -2.83
N PHE A 159 8.49 -11.09 -2.95
CA PHE A 159 8.36 -10.16 -4.07
C PHE A 159 9.10 -8.84 -3.85
N GLY A 160 9.67 -8.60 -2.67
CA GLY A 160 10.38 -7.34 -2.38
C GLY A 160 9.52 -6.09 -2.57
N GLY A 161 8.18 -6.24 -2.51
CA GLY A 161 7.20 -5.17 -2.76
C GLY A 161 7.07 -4.73 -4.23
N VAL A 162 7.45 -5.57 -5.19
CA VAL A 162 7.10 -5.42 -6.61
C VAL A 162 6.51 -6.72 -7.15
N LEU A 163 5.36 -6.65 -7.81
CA LEU A 163 4.77 -7.83 -8.45
C LEU A 163 4.02 -7.44 -9.72
N ALA A 164 4.35 -8.11 -10.84
CA ALA A 164 3.62 -7.96 -12.09
C ALA A 164 2.77 -9.21 -12.43
N LEU A 165 1.52 -8.96 -12.81
CA LEU A 165 0.60 -9.93 -13.39
C LEU A 165 0.46 -9.67 -14.89
N THR A 166 1.23 -10.39 -15.70
CA THR A 166 1.28 -10.18 -17.16
C THR A 166 0.31 -11.10 -17.90
N PRO A 167 -0.30 -10.65 -19.02
CA PRO A 167 -1.12 -11.52 -19.88
C PRO A 167 -0.41 -12.78 -20.37
N GLY A 168 0.91 -12.74 -20.58
CA GLY A 168 1.72 -13.90 -20.99
C GLY A 168 1.92 -14.98 -19.92
N ASN A 169 1.46 -14.75 -18.68
CA ASN A 169 1.56 -15.71 -17.58
C ASN A 169 0.25 -15.79 -16.78
N PRO A 170 -0.84 -16.32 -17.36
CA PRO A 170 -2.14 -16.39 -16.70
C PRO A 170 -2.10 -17.28 -15.45
N ARG A 171 -1.23 -18.30 -15.40
CA ARG A 171 -1.05 -19.18 -14.24
C ARG A 171 -0.58 -18.41 -12.99
N ARG A 172 0.28 -17.40 -13.15
CA ARG A 172 0.71 -16.53 -12.05
C ARG A 172 -0.46 -15.75 -11.47
N THR A 173 -1.31 -15.20 -12.34
CA THR A 173 -2.55 -14.51 -11.93
C THR A 173 -3.50 -15.45 -11.19
N GLU A 174 -3.80 -16.62 -11.74
CA GLU A 174 -4.68 -17.58 -11.08
C GLU A 174 -4.12 -18.02 -9.71
N LYS A 175 -2.82 -18.30 -9.62
CA LYS A 175 -2.18 -18.68 -8.36
C LYS A 175 -2.32 -17.59 -7.31
N LEU A 176 -2.07 -16.33 -7.67
CA LEU A 176 -2.28 -15.21 -6.75
C LEU A 176 -3.73 -15.12 -6.29
N LEU A 177 -4.68 -15.11 -7.22
CA LEU A 177 -6.10 -14.96 -6.91
C LEU A 177 -6.63 -16.13 -6.06
N SER A 178 -6.05 -17.33 -6.19
CA SER A 178 -6.41 -18.49 -5.36
C SER A 178 -6.00 -18.34 -3.89
N LEU A 179 -5.03 -17.47 -3.61
CA LEU A 179 -4.50 -17.22 -2.28
C LEU A 179 -4.97 -15.88 -1.69
N GLN A 180 -5.51 -14.98 -2.51
CA GLN A 180 -6.08 -13.72 -2.06
C GLN A 180 -7.48 -13.94 -1.46
N PRO A 181 -7.69 -13.62 -0.17
CA PRO A 181 -9.03 -13.65 0.43
C PRO A 181 -9.99 -12.70 -0.32
N VAL A 182 -11.26 -13.08 -0.39
CA VAL A 182 -12.26 -12.31 -1.16
C VAL A 182 -12.46 -10.89 -0.61
N GLU A 183 -12.33 -10.71 0.70
CA GLU A 183 -12.39 -9.41 1.39
C GLU A 183 -11.23 -8.48 1.08
N GLU A 184 -10.11 -8.98 0.54
CA GLU A 184 -8.96 -8.18 0.14
C GLU A 184 -9.07 -7.67 -1.31
N ILE A 185 -10.15 -8.01 -2.02
CA ILE A 185 -10.42 -7.50 -3.37
C ILE A 185 -10.91 -6.05 -3.28
N TRP A 186 -10.35 -5.20 -4.12
CA TRP A 186 -10.79 -3.81 -4.24
C TRP A 186 -12.28 -3.71 -4.56
N GLY A 187 -13.04 -3.10 -3.64
CA GLY A 187 -14.50 -2.95 -3.72
C GLY A 187 -15.29 -3.95 -2.85
N VAL A 188 -14.66 -4.98 -2.29
CA VAL A 188 -15.33 -5.98 -1.44
C VAL A 188 -15.22 -5.60 0.04
N GLY A 189 -16.13 -4.75 0.50
CA GLY A 189 -16.22 -4.37 1.91
C GLY A 189 -16.90 -5.43 2.80
N ARG A 190 -16.81 -5.27 4.13
CA ARG A 190 -17.29 -6.21 5.17
C ARG A 190 -18.68 -6.82 4.91
N ARG A 191 -19.64 -6.05 4.41
CA ARG A 191 -21.00 -6.55 4.11
C ARG A 191 -21.02 -7.49 2.91
N ILE A 192 -20.27 -7.15 1.86
CA ILE A 192 -20.15 -7.95 0.63
C ILE A 192 -19.37 -9.23 0.95
N SER A 193 -18.27 -9.15 1.69
CA SER A 193 -17.49 -10.33 2.10
C SER A 193 -18.35 -11.33 2.85
N LYS A 194 -19.19 -10.88 3.79
CA LYS A 194 -20.14 -11.75 4.50
C LYS A 194 -21.08 -12.48 3.54
N LYS A 195 -21.64 -11.78 2.56
CA LYS A 195 -22.54 -12.36 1.55
C LYS A 195 -21.81 -13.39 0.68
N LEU A 196 -20.61 -13.07 0.19
CA LEU A 196 -19.80 -13.99 -0.62
C LEU A 196 -19.41 -15.25 0.17
N ASN A 197 -19.03 -15.10 1.43
CA ASN A 197 -18.71 -16.22 2.30
C ASN A 197 -19.92 -17.15 2.50
N THR A 198 -21.14 -16.62 2.62
CA THR A 198 -22.35 -17.47 2.69
C THR A 198 -22.64 -18.24 1.40
N MET A 199 -22.06 -17.81 0.28
CA MET A 199 -22.14 -18.49 -1.02
C MET A 199 -20.95 -19.45 -1.25
N GLY A 200 -20.07 -19.66 -0.25
CA GLY A 200 -18.87 -20.47 -0.39
C GLY A 200 -17.73 -19.81 -1.18
N ILE A 201 -17.85 -18.52 -1.50
CA ILE A 201 -16.83 -17.74 -2.21
C ILE A 201 -15.96 -17.04 -1.16
N THR A 202 -14.77 -17.60 -0.91
CA THR A 202 -13.81 -17.10 0.09
C THR A 202 -12.51 -16.57 -0.52
N THR A 203 -12.28 -16.79 -1.81
CA THR A 203 -11.08 -16.34 -2.53
C THR A 203 -11.41 -15.50 -3.75
N ALA A 204 -10.45 -14.69 -4.19
CA ALA A 204 -10.59 -13.89 -5.41
C ALA A 204 -10.75 -14.73 -6.67
N LEU A 205 -10.09 -15.90 -6.75
CA LEU A 205 -10.24 -16.80 -7.88
C LEU A 205 -11.64 -17.41 -7.95
N GLN A 206 -12.24 -17.77 -6.80
CA GLN A 206 -13.62 -18.24 -6.77
C GLN A 206 -14.58 -17.15 -7.25
N LEU A 207 -14.42 -15.90 -6.80
CA LEU A 207 -15.26 -14.80 -7.24
C LEU A 207 -15.12 -14.55 -8.75
N ALA A 208 -13.91 -14.63 -9.29
CA ALA A 208 -13.66 -14.45 -10.72
C ALA A 208 -14.29 -15.53 -11.61
N ARG A 209 -14.64 -16.69 -11.04
CA ARG A 209 -15.24 -17.85 -11.73
C ARG A 209 -16.72 -18.05 -11.38
N ALA A 210 -17.29 -17.22 -10.51
CA ALA A 210 -18.66 -17.32 -10.02
C ALA A 210 -19.69 -16.77 -11.01
#